data_AF-A0A7Y7PDG6-F1
#
_entry.id   AF-A0A7Y7PDG6-F1
#
_cell.length_a   1.000
_cell.length_b   1.000
_cell.length_c   1.000
_cell.angle_alpha   90.00
_cell.angle_beta   90.00
_cell.angle_gamma   90.00
#
_symmetry.space_group_name_H-M   'P 1'
#
loop_
_entity.id
_entity.type
_entity.pdbx_description
1 polymer ?
#
loop_
_entity_poly.entity_id
_entity_poly.type
_entity_poly.pdbx_seq_one_letter_code
_entity_poly.pdbx_strand_id
1 'polypeptide(L)'
;MKTPGLTTLLLGALVLAFAATGCQKDNSATSSALYVPSASDVTNSATLADLQAGRTLYINHCGDCHELYLPESFSATQWRSILPNMTPRTNLTSAEVSLVTKYVTKGK
;
A
#
# COMPACT_ATOMS: atom_id res chain seq x y z
N MET A 1 18.72 -63.18 -15.73
CA MET A 1 19.50 -63.38 -14.48
C MET A 1 19.32 -62.09 -13.67
N LYS A 2 18.30 -61.94 -12.80
CA LYS A 2 18.08 -62.42 -11.42
C LYS A 2 19.03 -61.82 -10.35
N THR A 3 18.63 -60.62 -9.84
CA THR A 3 18.59 -60.10 -8.43
C THR A 3 19.86 -60.11 -7.55
N PRO A 4 19.92 -59.52 -6.32
CA PRO A 4 19.01 -58.61 -5.56
C PRO A 4 19.70 -57.44 -4.80
N GLY A 5 18.92 -56.62 -4.08
CA GLY A 5 19.35 -55.89 -2.86
C GLY A 5 19.06 -54.39 -2.95
N LEU A 6 17.90 -53.90 -2.50
CA LEU A 6 17.50 -53.61 -1.11
C LEU A 6 18.39 -52.53 -0.45
N THR A 7 17.74 -51.65 0.33
CA THR A 7 18.27 -50.53 1.14
C THR A 7 18.70 -49.30 0.32
N THR A 8 17.94 -48.20 0.35
CA THR A 8 18.11 -47.21 1.42
C THR A 8 16.81 -46.39 1.65
N LEU A 9 16.38 -46.46 2.92
CA LEU A 9 15.69 -45.45 3.75
C LEU A 9 14.98 -44.28 3.03
N LEU A 10 13.66 -44.19 3.15
CA LEU A 10 12.94 -43.50 4.24
C LEU A 10 13.21 -41.98 4.29
N LEU A 11 12.14 -41.26 3.94
CA LEU A 11 11.63 -40.04 4.57
C LEU A 11 12.60 -38.88 4.80
N GLY A 12 12.40 -37.83 4.01
CA GLY A 12 12.92 -36.50 4.30
C GLY A 12 12.16 -35.38 3.61
N ALA A 13 10.83 -35.51 3.44
CA ALA A 13 10.01 -34.38 3.00
C ALA A 13 9.79 -33.44 4.20
N LEU A 14 10.81 -32.64 4.54
CA LEU A 14 10.65 -31.54 5.48
C LEU A 14 10.06 -30.35 4.71
N VAL A 15 8.76 -30.40 4.47
CA VAL A 15 8.00 -29.23 4.03
C VAL A 15 7.90 -28.31 5.25
N LEU A 16 8.83 -27.35 5.36
CA LEU A 16 8.67 -26.23 6.30
C LEU A 16 7.50 -25.38 5.82
N ALA A 17 6.30 -25.73 6.27
CA ALA A 17 5.14 -24.86 6.20
C ALA A 17 5.35 -23.71 7.19
N PHE A 18 6.01 -22.64 6.75
CA PHE A 18 5.97 -21.34 7.42
C PHE A 18 4.57 -20.77 7.27
N ALA A 19 3.69 -21.09 8.23
CA ALA A 19 2.43 -20.40 8.38
C ALA A 19 2.71 -18.99 8.91
N ALA A 20 2.93 -18.05 8.00
CA ALA A 20 2.92 -16.62 8.31
C ALA A 20 1.48 -16.19 8.53
N THR A 21 0.94 -16.39 9.74
CA THR A 21 -0.29 -15.71 10.19
C THR A 21 0.04 -14.26 10.49
N GLY A 22 0.12 -13.45 9.44
CA GLY A 22 0.06 -12.00 9.53
C GLY A 22 -1.39 -11.57 9.74
N CYS A 23 -1.66 -10.84 10.83
CA CYS A 23 -2.93 -10.16 11.02
C CYS A 23 -3.00 -9.00 10.02
N GLN A 24 -3.64 -9.24 8.87
CA GLN A 24 -3.92 -8.18 7.91
C GLN A 24 -4.99 -7.29 8.55
N LYS A 25 -4.62 -6.07 8.97
CA LYS A 25 -5.62 -5.07 9.35
C LYS A 25 -6.39 -4.73 8.09
N ASP A 26 -7.66 -5.13 8.03
CA ASP A 26 -8.54 -4.81 6.92
C ASP A 26 -8.81 -3.30 6.90
N ASN A 27 -8.03 -2.54 6.13
CA ASN A 27 -8.26 -1.11 5.87
C ASN A 27 -9.53 -0.83 5.02
N SER A 28 -10.44 -1.81 4.94
CA SER A 28 -11.56 -1.87 4.01
C SER A 28 -12.69 -0.88 4.37
N ALA A 29 -12.92 -0.67 5.67
CA ALA A 29 -13.93 0.30 6.14
C ALA A 29 -13.55 1.74 5.78
N THR A 30 -12.27 2.12 5.96
CA THR A 30 -11.79 3.48 5.68
C THR A 30 -11.54 3.72 4.19
N SER A 31 -11.15 2.69 3.43
CA SER A 31 -10.98 2.79 1.97
C SER A 31 -12.27 3.10 1.21
N SER A 32 -13.42 2.71 1.78
CA SER A 32 -14.75 2.99 1.23
C SER A 32 -15.17 4.46 1.42
N ALA A 33 -14.57 5.16 2.40
CA ALA A 33 -14.83 6.57 2.67
C ALA A 33 -13.91 7.53 1.88
N LEU A 34 -12.82 7.01 1.30
CA LEU A 34 -11.91 7.80 0.50
C LEU A 34 -12.51 8.17 -0.86
N TYR A 35 -12.47 9.47 -1.20
CA TYR A 35 -12.96 9.96 -2.48
C TYR A 35 -12.25 9.23 -3.65
N VAL A 36 -13.00 9.03 -4.75
CA VAL A 36 -12.48 8.44 -5.98
C VAL A 36 -12.25 9.57 -6.99
N PRO A 37 -11.01 9.81 -7.43
CA PRO A 37 -10.71 10.84 -8.42
C PRO A 37 -11.51 10.67 -9.70
N SER A 38 -12.00 11.79 -10.21
CA SER A 38 -12.81 11.93 -11.41
C SER A 38 -12.27 13.03 -12.32
N ALA A 39 -12.83 13.18 -13.52
CA ALA A 39 -12.45 14.26 -14.44
C ALA A 39 -12.59 15.67 -13.81
N SER A 40 -13.50 15.85 -12.84
CA SER A 40 -13.69 17.12 -12.13
C SER A 40 -12.53 17.49 -11.20
N ASP A 41 -11.64 16.54 -10.89
CA ASP A 41 -10.55 16.72 -9.93
C ASP A 41 -9.22 17.10 -10.59
N VAL A 42 -9.16 17.03 -11.92
CA VAL A 42 -7.97 17.38 -12.70
C VAL A 42 -7.60 18.84 -12.46
N THR A 43 -6.30 19.09 -12.31
CA THR A 43 -5.74 20.45 -12.16
C THR A 43 -4.58 20.63 -13.12
N ASN A 44 -4.06 21.86 -13.21
CA ASN A 44 -2.83 22.14 -13.97
C ASN A 44 -1.61 21.33 -13.47
N SER A 45 -1.65 20.80 -12.25
CA SER A 45 -0.54 20.12 -11.60
C SER A 45 -0.75 18.62 -11.40
N ALA A 46 -1.94 18.09 -11.72
CA ALA A 46 -2.28 16.68 -11.53
C ALA A 46 -3.31 16.22 -12.56
N THR A 47 -2.93 15.18 -13.32
CA THR A 47 -3.85 14.49 -14.22
C THR A 47 -4.77 13.54 -13.45
N LEU A 48 -5.84 13.04 -14.11
CA LEU A 48 -6.68 12.01 -13.51
C LEU A 48 -5.87 10.74 -13.18
N ALA A 49 -4.97 10.34 -14.07
CA ALA A 49 -4.08 9.21 -13.87
C ALA A 49 -3.16 9.41 -12.65
N ASP A 50 -2.61 10.62 -12.47
CA ASP A 50 -1.79 10.95 -11.30
C ASP A 50 -2.59 10.78 -10.00
N LEU A 51 -3.82 11.29 -9.97
CA LEU A 51 -4.67 11.24 -8.78
C LEU A 51 -5.10 9.81 -8.46
N GLN A 52 -5.43 9.01 -9.48
CA GLN A 52 -5.77 7.60 -9.32
C GLN A 52 -4.58 6.78 -8.82
N ALA A 53 -3.39 7.01 -9.38
CA ALA A 53 -2.16 6.38 -8.90
C ALA A 53 -1.85 6.79 -7.45
N GLY A 54 -1.98 8.08 -7.14
CA GLY A 54 -1.81 8.61 -5.78
C GLY A 54 -2.78 8.00 -4.77
N ARG A 55 -4.06 7.81 -5.14
CA ARG A 55 -5.05 7.11 -4.31
C ARG A 55 -4.65 5.67 -4.02
N THR A 56 -4.24 4.93 -5.04
CA THR A 56 -3.81 3.53 -4.89
C THR A 56 -2.62 3.42 -3.94
N LEU A 57 -1.61 4.29 -4.12
CA LEU A 57 -0.46 4.35 -3.22
C LEU A 57 -0.88 4.72 -1.79
N TYR A 58 -1.78 5.69 -1.63
CA TYR A 58 -2.27 6.13 -0.33
C TYR A 58 -2.95 4.98 0.45
N ILE A 59 -3.85 4.25 -0.21
CA ILE A 59 -4.57 3.11 0.38
C ILE A 59 -3.62 1.98 0.78
N ASN A 60 -2.62 1.70 -0.06
CA ASN A 60 -1.76 0.53 0.11
C ASN A 60 -0.58 0.74 1.06
N HIS A 61 -0.26 1.99 1.42
CA HIS A 61 0.96 2.30 2.18
C HIS A 61 0.73 3.20 3.39
N CYS A 62 -0.22 4.13 3.35
CA CYS A 62 -0.36 5.13 4.41
C CYS A 62 -1.18 4.65 5.61
N GLY A 63 -1.81 3.47 5.51
CA GLY A 63 -2.56 2.80 6.58
C GLY A 63 -1.77 1.72 7.33
N ASP A 64 -0.48 1.50 6.98
CA ASP A 64 0.29 0.38 7.51
C ASP A 64 0.73 0.57 8.97
N CYS A 65 0.92 1.83 9.39
CA CYS A 65 1.47 2.18 10.71
C CYS A 65 0.46 2.86 11.65
N HIS A 66 -0.56 3.52 11.11
CA HIS A 66 -1.61 4.20 11.85
C HIS A 66 -2.88 4.25 11.00
N GLU A 67 -3.96 4.80 11.55
CA GLU A 67 -5.21 4.97 10.82
C GLU A 67 -5.01 5.78 9.53
N LEU A 68 -5.74 5.39 8.48
CA LEU A 68 -5.72 6.04 7.18
C LEU A 68 -6.64 7.26 7.19
N TYR A 69 -6.08 8.46 7.36
CA TYR A 69 -6.88 9.69 7.40
C TYR A 69 -7.59 9.98 6.08
N LEU A 70 -8.76 10.63 6.15
CA LEU A 70 -9.38 11.16 4.94
C LEU A 70 -8.54 12.35 4.42
N PRO A 71 -8.34 12.51 3.10
CA PRO A 71 -7.70 13.69 2.51
C PRO A 71 -8.26 15.02 3.02
N GLU A 72 -9.55 15.05 3.32
CA GLU A 72 -10.31 16.19 3.84
C GLU A 72 -9.99 16.54 5.31
N SER A 73 -9.32 15.63 6.03
CA SER A 73 -8.97 15.81 7.44
C SER A 73 -7.95 16.92 7.66
N PHE A 74 -7.20 17.28 6.62
CA PHE A 74 -6.16 18.30 6.67
C PHE A 74 -6.19 19.17 5.42
N SER A 75 -5.87 20.46 5.58
CA SER A 75 -5.66 21.35 4.45
C SER A 75 -4.45 20.94 3.60
N ALA A 76 -4.42 21.40 2.35
CA ALA A 76 -3.29 21.16 1.45
C ALA A 76 -1.94 21.66 2.02
N THR A 77 -1.93 22.70 2.85
CA THR A 77 -0.71 23.18 3.52
C THR A 77 -0.29 22.24 4.65
N GLN A 78 -1.25 21.79 5.46
CA GLN A 78 -0.98 20.82 6.54
C GLN A 78 -0.44 19.50 5.97
N TRP A 79 -1.03 18.98 4.89
CA TRP A 79 -0.51 17.78 4.23
C TRP A 79 0.95 17.92 3.79
N ARG A 80 1.32 19.08 3.21
CA ARG A 80 2.71 19.36 2.82
C ARG A 80 3.67 19.41 4.01
N SER A 81 3.20 19.70 5.21
CA SER A 81 3.98 19.63 6.45
C SER A 81 3.99 18.23 7.08
N ILE A 82 2.91 17.46 6.92
CA ILE A 82 2.76 16.12 7.51
C ILE A 82 3.54 15.08 6.72
N LEU A 83 3.39 15.03 5.40
CA LEU A 83 3.98 13.97 4.56
C LEU A 83 5.50 13.83 4.73
N PRO A 84 6.32 14.90 4.82
CA PRO A 84 7.76 14.76 5.06
C PRO A 84 8.13 14.03 6.35
N ASN A 85 7.24 14.01 7.35
CA ASN A 85 7.44 13.26 8.60
C ASN A 85 7.06 11.78 8.47
N MET A 86 6.28 11.41 7.44
CA MET A 86 5.78 10.05 7.23
C MET A 86 6.56 9.31 6.15
N THR A 87 6.93 9.99 5.07
CA THR A 87 7.58 9.39 3.90
C THR A 87 8.89 8.65 4.22
N PRO A 88 9.74 9.06 5.19
CA PRO A 88 10.94 8.29 5.54
C PRO A 88 10.64 6.94 6.22
N ARG A 89 9.38 6.70 6.63
CA ARG A 89 8.92 5.44 7.21
C ARG A 89 8.24 4.52 6.19
N THR A 90 8.23 4.94 4.92
CA THR A 90 7.64 4.18 3.81
C THR A 90 8.72 3.77 2.83
N ASN A 91 8.44 2.76 2.00
CA ASN A 91 9.33 2.36 0.90
C ASN A 91 9.01 3.11 -0.41
N LEU A 92 8.22 4.19 -0.35
CA LEU A 92 7.83 4.95 -1.53
C LEU A 92 9.00 5.76 -2.08
N THR A 93 9.15 5.73 -3.40
CA THR A 93 10.06 6.62 -4.13
C THR A 93 9.57 8.07 -4.08
N SER A 94 10.46 9.03 -4.35
CA SER A 94 10.10 10.45 -4.42
C SER A 94 8.99 10.74 -5.44
N ALA A 95 8.96 9.99 -6.55
CA ALA A 95 7.91 10.10 -7.57
C ALA A 95 6.56 9.62 -7.03
N GLU A 96 6.52 8.49 -6.33
CA GLU A 96 5.30 7.98 -5.71
C GLU A 96 4.80 8.89 -4.58
N VAL A 97 5.70 9.43 -3.77
CA VAL A 97 5.38 10.45 -2.76
C VAL A 97 4.74 11.69 -3.40
N SER A 98 5.21 12.10 -4.58
CA SER A 98 4.60 13.20 -5.33
C SER A 98 3.16 12.89 -5.73
N LEU A 99 2.89 11.66 -6.19
CA LEU A 99 1.53 11.22 -6.53
C LEU A 99 0.60 11.19 -5.30
N VAL A 100 1.08 10.64 -4.18
CA VAL A 100 0.35 10.68 -2.90
C VAL A 100 0.05 12.12 -2.50
N THR A 101 1.04 13.02 -2.60
CA THR A 101 0.88 14.44 -2.28
C THR A 101 -0.19 15.09 -3.15
N LYS A 102 -0.18 14.84 -4.46
CA LYS A 102 -1.22 15.33 -5.38
C LYS A 102 -2.61 14.85 -4.97
N TYR A 103 -2.75 13.57 -4.63
CA TYR A 103 -4.02 12.98 -4.20
C TYR A 103 -4.55 13.60 -2.90
N VAL A 104 -3.75 13.64 -1.83
CA VAL A 104 -4.23 14.10 -0.52
C VAL A 104 -4.45 15.61 -0.47
N THR A 105 -3.69 16.40 -1.25
CA THR A 105 -3.88 17.86 -1.32
C THR A 105 -5.03 18.28 -2.23
N LYS A 106 -5.57 17.36 -3.03
CA LYS A 106 -6.77 17.58 -3.85
C LYS A 106 -8.07 17.22 -3.13
N GLY A 107 -8.00 16.42 -2.05
CA GLY A 107 -9.15 16.00 -1.22
C GLY A 107 -10.18 17.10 -0.99
N LYS A 108 -11.46 16.73 -1.02
CA LYS A 108 -12.60 17.66 -1.16
C LYS A 108 -13.16 18.15 0.16
#